data_AF-A0A6I6JIV9-F1
#
_entry.id   AF-A0A6I6JIV9-F1
#
_cell.length_a   1.000
_cell.length_b   1.000
_cell.length_c   1.000
_cell.angle_alpha   90.00
_cell.angle_beta   90.00
_cell.angle_gamma   90.00
#
_symmetry.space_group_name_H-M   'P 1'
#
loop_
_entity.id
_entity.type
_entity.pdbx_description
1 polymer ?
#
loop_
_entity_poly.entity_id
_entity_poly.type
_entity_poly.pdbx_seq_one_letter_code
_entity_poly.pdbx_strand_id
1 'polypeptide(L)' 'MAVYKIENYVLRYDMTNNKPWVIFHYKVDGNWRNQNWFPPHEDAVYLADVFRNEKPLYYVDVGTRKWITTSAEEIGEEET' A
#
# COMPACT_ATOMS: atom_id res chain seq x y z
N MET A 1 8.02 2.19 13.32
CA MET A 1 7.62 1.70 12.00
C MET A 1 6.46 0.75 12.20
N ALA A 2 5.31 1.01 11.56
CA ALA A 2 4.17 0.12 11.64
C ALA A 2 3.94 -0.52 10.26
N VAL A 3 3.78 -1.84 10.24
CA VAL A 3 3.53 -2.62 9.03
C VAL A 3 2.20 -3.33 9.20
N TYR A 4 1.30 -3.12 8.24
CA TYR A 4 -0.06 -3.63 8.30
C TYR A 4 -0.36 -4.47 7.06
N LYS A 5 -0.74 -5.73 7.27
CA LYS A 5 -1.19 -6.59 6.17
C LYS A 5 -2.50 -6.08 5.59
N ILE A 6 -2.51 -5.87 4.28
CA ILE A 6 -3.70 -5.46 3.54
C ILE A 6 -4.55 -6.70 3.25
N GLU A 7 -5.80 -6.65 3.69
CA GLU A 7 -6.77 -7.74 3.52
C GLU A 7 -7.65 -7.52 2.28
N ASN A 8 -7.91 -6.25 1.93
CA ASN A 8 -8.69 -5.89 0.75
C ASN A 8 -8.30 -4.47 0.31
N TYR A 9 -8.38 -4.19 -0.99
CA TYR A 9 -8.05 -2.88 -1.55
C TYR A 9 -8.89 -2.58 -2.79
N VAL A 10 -8.96 -1.28 -3.10
CA VAL A 10 -9.52 -0.74 -4.32
C VAL A 10 -8.55 0.30 -4.84
N LEU A 11 -8.05 0.09 -6.06
CA LEU A 11 -7.34 1.11 -6.81
C LEU A 11 -8.35 1.92 -7.63
N ARG A 12 -8.31 3.23 -7.47
CA ARG A 12 -9.07 4.23 -8.24
C ARG A 12 -8.10 5.24 -8.84
N TYR A 13 -8.62 5.99 -9.81
CA TYR A 13 -7.93 7.13 -10.39
C TYR A 13 -8.84 8.35 -10.27
N ASP A 14 -8.36 9.40 -9.60
CA ASP A 14 -9.05 10.67 -9.52
C ASP A 14 -8.72 11.49 -10.77
N MET A 15 -9.69 11.56 -11.69
CA MET A 15 -9.58 12.31 -12.94
C MET A 15 -9.51 13.84 -12.72
N THR A 16 -9.98 14.34 -11.59
CA THR A 16 -10.01 15.79 -11.28
C THR A 16 -8.63 16.26 -10.84
N ASN A 17 -8.00 15.50 -9.94
CA ASN A 17 -6.68 15.82 -9.40
C ASN A 17 -5.54 15.12 -10.13
N ASN A 18 -5.85 14.29 -11.13
CA ASN A 18 -4.92 13.50 -11.93
C ASN A 18 -3.98 12.65 -11.06
N LYS A 19 -4.55 11.96 -10.05
CA LYS A 19 -3.78 11.20 -9.05
C LYS A 19 -4.40 9.83 -8.78
N PRO A 20 -3.56 8.81 -8.53
CA PRO A 20 -4.05 7.54 -8.04
C PRO A 20 -4.65 7.71 -6.63
N TRP A 21 -5.68 6.92 -6.37
CA TRP A 21 -6.32 6.84 -5.06
C TRP A 21 -6.47 5.38 -4.68
N VAL A 22 -5.77 4.97 -3.62
CA VAL A 22 -5.83 3.61 -3.09
C VAL A 22 -6.63 3.65 -1.80
N ILE A 23 -7.66 2.81 -1.72
CA ILE A 23 -8.41 2.55 -0.49
C ILE A 23 -8.09 1.13 -0.08
N PHE A 24 -7.64 0.92 1.15
CA PHE A 24 -7.37 -0.44 1.63
C PHE A 24 -7.79 -0.66 3.08
N HIS A 25 -8.08 -1.92 3.37
CA HIS A 25 -8.54 -2.41 4.65
C HIS A 25 -7.50 -3.33 5.29
N TYR A 26 -7.22 -3.11 6.57
CA TYR A 26 -6.30 -3.91 7.37
C TYR A 26 -6.85 -4.07 8.79
N LYS A 27 -6.25 -4.96 9.58
CA LYS A 27 -6.63 -5.17 10.98
C LYS A 27 -5.56 -4.66 11.93
N VAL A 28 -5.99 -4.02 13.02
CA VAL A 28 -5.16 -3.66 14.17
C VAL A 28 -5.88 -4.16 15.41
N ASP A 29 -5.23 -5.05 16.17
CA ASP A 29 -5.80 -5.68 17.37
C ASP A 29 -7.20 -6.29 17.12
N GLY A 30 -7.35 -6.97 15.98
CA GLY A 30 -8.62 -7.59 15.56
C GLY A 30 -9.68 -6.63 15.01
N ASN A 31 -9.46 -5.31 15.09
CA ASN A 31 -10.39 -4.29 14.60
C ASN A 31 -10.06 -3.88 13.17
N TRP A 32 -11.09 -3.71 12.34
CA TRP A 32 -10.94 -3.22 10.98
C TRP A 32 -10.56 -1.73 10.94
N ARG A 33 -9.59 -1.42 10.09
CA ARG A 33 -9.16 -0.06 9.77
C ARG A 33 -9.18 0.14 8.27
N ASN A 34 -9.53 1.35 7.86
CA ASN A 34 -9.57 1.76 6.46
C ASN A 34 -8.59 2.90 6.27
N GLN A 35 -7.77 2.83 5.23
CA GLN A 35 -6.86 3.92 4.84
C GLN A 35 -7.19 4.38 3.42
N ASN A 36 -7.37 5.68 3.28
CA ASN A 36 -7.35 6.38 2.00
C ASN A 36 -5.94 6.90 1.79
N TRP A 37 -5.27 6.43 0.75
CA TRP A 37 -3.91 6.81 0.41
C TRP A 37 -3.83 7.35 -1.02
N PHE A 38 -3.10 8.45 -1.18
CA PHE A 38 -2.93 9.15 -2.44
C PHE A 38 -1.43 9.15 -2.79
N PRO A 39 -0.93 8.09 -3.45
CA PRO A 39 0.46 8.02 -3.84
C PRO A 39 0.83 9.08 -4.87
N PRO A 40 2.13 9.36 -5.06
CA PRO A 40 2.63 10.09 -6.22
C PRO A 40 2.09 9.51 -7.54
N HIS A 41 1.86 10.38 -8.52
CA HIS A 41 1.30 9.97 -9.80
C HIS A 41 2.22 9.03 -10.60
N GLU A 42 3.54 9.19 -10.45
CA GLU A 42 4.56 8.33 -11.08
C GLU A 42 4.46 6.87 -10.63
N ASP A 43 3.99 6.63 -9.41
CA ASP A 43 3.89 5.29 -8.83
C ASP A 43 2.62 4.55 -9.28
N ALA A 44 1.69 5.21 -9.99
CA ALA A 44 0.39 4.63 -10.30
C ALA A 44 0.47 3.33 -11.11
N VAL A 45 1.36 3.28 -12.11
CA VAL A 45 1.55 2.10 -12.97
C VAL A 45 2.18 0.96 -12.20
N TYR A 46 3.24 1.26 -11.44
CA TYR A 46 3.92 0.28 -10.60
C TYR A 46 2.97 -0.31 -9.55
N LEU A 47 2.23 0.54 -8.84
CA LEU A 47 1.23 0.11 -7.87
C LEU A 47 0.16 -0.76 -8.52
N ALA A 48 -0.35 -0.39 -9.69
CA ALA A 48 -1.35 -1.20 -10.39
C ALA A 48 -0.83 -2.62 -10.71
N ASP A 49 0.45 -2.74 -11.08
CA ASP A 49 1.08 -4.03 -11.36
C ASP A 49 1.29 -4.85 -10.08
N VAL A 50 1.83 -4.23 -9.02
CA VAL A 50 1.97 -4.84 -7.69
C VAL A 50 0.62 -5.33 -7.16
N PHE A 51 -0.41 -4.47 -7.18
CA PHE A 51 -1.76 -4.84 -6.75
C PHE A 51 -2.37 -5.96 -7.59
N ARG A 52 -1.92 -6.17 -8.83
CA ARG A 52 -2.45 -7.23 -9.69
C ARG A 52 -1.75 -8.57 -9.45
N ASN A 53 -0.42 -8.54 -9.30
CA ASN A 53 0.41 -9.74 -9.40
C ASN A 53 0.94 -10.21 -8.04
N GLU A 54 1.10 -9.32 -7.07
CA GLU A 54 1.79 -9.61 -5.82
C GLU A 54 0.83 -9.82 -4.65
N LYS A 55 1.05 -10.88 -3.88
CA LYS A 55 0.34 -11.19 -2.63
C LYS A 55 1.25 -11.98 -1.68
N PRO A 56 1.20 -11.71 -0.36
CA PRO A 56 0.45 -10.65 0.33
C PRO A 56 1.02 -9.24 0.13
N LEU A 57 0.15 -8.25 0.33
CA LEU A 57 0.51 -6.82 0.30
C LEU A 57 0.51 -6.24 1.72
N TYR A 58 1.41 -5.32 1.97
CA TYR A 58 1.56 -4.64 3.26
C TYR A 58 1.58 -3.13 3.05
N TYR A 59 1.01 -2.42 4.01
CA TYR A 59 1.10 -0.97 4.12
C TYR A 59 2.08 -0.62 5.23
N VAL A 60 3.12 0.14 4.89
CA VAL A 60 4.11 0.63 5.84
C VAL A 60 3.85 2.08 6.14
N ASP A 61 3.75 2.40 7.44
CA ASP A 61 3.60 3.77 7.95
C ASP A 61 4.75 4.10 8.90
N VAL A 62 5.59 5.05 8.50
CA VAL A 62 6.66 5.62 9.33
C VAL A 62 6.43 7.11 9.61
N GLY A 63 5.16 7.53 9.69
CA GLY A 63 4.77 8.91 9.97
C GLY A 63 4.69 9.73 8.68
N THR A 64 5.81 10.31 8.25
CA THR A 64 5.83 11.18 7.05
C THR A 64 5.99 10.40 5.75
N ARG A 65 6.50 9.16 5.80
CA ARG A 65 6.63 8.28 4.64
C ARG A 65 5.68 7.09 4.78
N LYS A 66 5.07 6.75 3.67
CA LYS A 66 4.02 5.74 3.55
C LYS A 66 4.20 5.06 2.20
N TRP A 67 4.24 3.74 2.18
CA TRP A 67 4.34 2.97 0.94
C TRP A 67 3.65 1.62 1.06
N ILE A 68 3.51 0.95 -0.07
CA ILE A 68 3.03 -0.42 -0.16
C ILE A 68 4.25 -1.28 -0.47
N THR A 69 4.37 -2.41 0.23
CA THR A 69 5.44 -3.40 0.02
C THR A 69 4.84 -4.79 -0.07
N THR A 70 5.62 -5.74 -0.55
CA THR A 70 5.27 -7.15 -0.70
C THR A 70 6.15 -8.01 0.20
N SER A 71 5.75 -9.27 0.41
CA SER A 71 6.62 -10.23 1.12
C SER A 71 7.94 -10.53 0.41
N ALA A 72 8.04 -10.25 -0.90
CA ALA A 72 9.30 -10.42 -1.65
C ALA A 72 10.28 -9.27 -1.36
N GLU A 73 9.76 -8.07 -1.08
CA GLU A 73 10.55 -6.88 -0.74
C GLU A 73 10.95 -6.85 0.75
N GLU A 74 10.18 -7.46 1.66
CA GLU A 74 10.57 -7.62 3.07
C GLU A 74 11.86 -8.43 3.28
N ILE A 75 12.24 -9.30 2.35
CA ILE A 75 13.43 -10.18 2.48
C ILE A 75 14.72 -9.48 2.00
N GLY A 76 14.62 -8.26 1.43
CA GLY A 76 15.75 -7.54 0.84
C GLY A 76 16.47 -6.50 1.72
N GLU A 77 15.94 -6.16 2.91
CA GLU A 77 16.51 -5.11 3.78
C GLU A 77 17.16 -5.66 5.07
N GLU A 78 17.70 -6.88 5.05
CA GLU A 78 18.61 -7.37 6.08
C GLU A 78 20.02 -7.55 5.48
N GLU A 79 20.66 -6.45 5.08
CA GLU A 79 22.11 -6.45 4.86
C GLU A 79 22.81 -6.29 6.22
N THR A 80 23.49 -7.36 6.62
CA THR A 80 24.40 -7.53 7.77
C THR A 80 25.54 -6.51 7.85
#